data_AF-A9EU12-F1
#
_entry.id   AF-A9EU12-F1
#
_cell.length_a   1.000
_cell.length_b   1.000
_cell.length_c   1.000
_cell.angle_alpha   90.00
_cell.angle_beta   90.00
_cell.angle_gamma   90.00
#
_symmetry.space_group_name_H-M   'P 1'
#
loop_
_entity.id
_entity.type
_entity.pdbx_description
1 polymer ?
#
loop_
_entity_poly.entity_id
_entity_poly.type
_entity_poly.pdbx_seq_one_letter_code
_entity_poly.pdbx_strand_id
1 'polypeptide(L)'
;MMSDVARVAHTPLSTTARRPAPPGESGGSPLTRMMGEDIMFHDTNLRSMKMHLCALLATTAALTTLLSACGAPPVGDLDGAEGETLSEQADELAGPASGRLTCAVVRCMDGFVCEERKGRAACVPAPKRPCVTDADCSLVDNYCGGCNCNAVPTGTSAPKCPGDEVACLVAPCSGLTASCQAGACVIANER
;
A
#
# COMPACT_ATOMS: atom_id res chain seq x y z
N MET A 1 -52.74 -32.53 -23.26
CA MET A 1 -51.54 -32.62 -22.40
C MET A 1 -51.03 -31.20 -22.24
N MET A 2 -51.31 -30.63 -21.07
CA MET A 2 -51.28 -29.20 -20.78
C MET A 2 -49.85 -28.74 -20.51
N SER A 3 -49.47 -27.60 -21.10
CA SER A 3 -48.21 -26.91 -20.83
C SER A 3 -48.39 -25.95 -19.66
N ASP A 4 -47.68 -26.21 -18.56
CA ASP A 4 -47.55 -25.29 -17.43
C ASP A 4 -46.51 -24.20 -17.75
N VAL A 5 -47.01 -22.99 -17.99
CA VAL A 5 -46.21 -21.76 -18.10
C VAL A 5 -46.08 -21.18 -16.69
N ALA A 6 -44.93 -21.40 -16.04
CA ALA A 6 -44.61 -20.80 -14.76
C ALA A 6 -44.41 -19.28 -14.91
N ARG A 7 -45.36 -18.52 -14.38
CA ARG A 7 -45.35 -17.06 -14.30
C ARG A 7 -44.44 -16.63 -13.15
N VAL A 8 -43.24 -16.14 -13.45
CA VAL A 8 -42.36 -15.52 -12.45
C VAL A 8 -42.92 -14.14 -12.10
N ALA A 9 -43.44 -14.01 -10.88
CA ALA A 9 -43.89 -12.74 -10.33
C ALA A 9 -42.67 -11.90 -9.91
N HIS A 10 -42.49 -10.73 -10.53
CA HIS A 10 -41.52 -9.73 -10.07
C HIS A 10 -42.12 -8.93 -8.92
N THR A 11 -41.59 -9.10 -7.72
CA THR A 11 -41.85 -8.26 -6.55
C THR A 11 -41.04 -6.97 -6.64
N PRO A 12 -41.65 -5.77 -6.58
CA PRO A 12 -40.89 -4.53 -6.47
C PRO A 12 -40.47 -4.29 -5.01
N LEU A 13 -39.17 -4.35 -4.72
CA LEU A 13 -38.63 -3.83 -3.46
C LEU A 13 -38.67 -2.29 -3.50
N SER A 14 -39.71 -1.70 -2.89
CA SER A 14 -39.68 -0.30 -2.46
C SER A 14 -39.03 -0.21 -1.09
N THR A 15 -37.74 0.12 -1.05
CA THR A 15 -37.03 0.45 0.20
C THR A 15 -37.06 1.96 0.41
N THR A 16 -38.08 2.44 1.12
CA THR A 16 -38.16 3.82 1.60
C THR A 16 -37.08 4.05 2.66
N ALA A 17 -36.04 4.78 2.27
CA ALA A 17 -34.96 5.21 3.16
C ALA A 17 -35.50 6.20 4.22
N ARG A 18 -35.50 5.80 5.49
CA ARG A 18 -35.61 6.73 6.63
C ARG A 18 -34.23 7.34 6.88
N ARG A 19 -34.11 8.65 6.69
CA ARG A 19 -32.97 9.44 7.17
C ARG A 19 -32.99 9.53 8.70
N PRO A 20 -31.88 9.28 9.41
CA PRO A 20 -31.74 9.70 10.80
C PRO A 20 -31.55 11.22 10.87
N ALA A 21 -32.22 11.84 11.83
CA ALA A 21 -32.08 13.26 12.17
C ALA A 21 -30.73 13.54 12.87
N PRO A 22 -30.12 14.72 12.68
CA PRO A 22 -28.94 15.12 13.43
C PRO A 22 -29.30 15.45 14.90
N PRO A 23 -28.45 15.11 15.88
CA PRO A 23 -28.65 15.51 17.27
C PRO A 23 -28.41 17.02 17.42
N GLY A 24 -29.26 17.63 18.24
CA GLY A 24 -29.35 19.07 18.45
C GLY A 24 -28.14 19.71 19.11
N GLU A 25 -27.85 20.92 18.66
CA GLU A 25 -27.09 21.93 19.38
C GLU A 25 -27.87 22.34 20.62
N SER A 26 -27.33 22.05 21.80
CA SER A 26 -27.70 22.73 23.05
C SER A 26 -26.49 23.50 23.54
N GLY A 27 -26.61 24.82 23.53
CA GLY A 27 -25.57 25.77 23.90
C GLY A 27 -25.10 25.67 25.35
N GLY A 28 -23.96 26.32 25.58
CA GLY A 28 -23.38 26.46 26.91
C GLY A 28 -21.96 27.01 26.86
N SER A 29 -21.81 28.28 26.48
CA SER A 29 -20.60 29.03 26.80
C SER A 29 -20.63 29.42 28.28
N PRO A 30 -19.50 29.26 28.99
CA PRO A 30 -19.04 30.35 29.81
C PRO A 30 -17.62 30.75 29.40
N LEU A 31 -17.53 32.04 29.04
CA LEU A 31 -16.41 32.93 29.30
C LEU A 31 -15.48 32.44 30.42
N THR A 32 -14.30 31.96 30.05
CA THR A 32 -13.11 32.04 30.91
C THR A 32 -12.02 32.80 30.17
N ARG A 33 -12.11 34.11 30.39
CA ARG A 33 -11.03 35.09 30.33
C ARG A 33 -9.88 34.59 31.22
N MET A 34 -8.65 34.55 30.71
CA MET A 34 -7.47 35.24 31.29
C MET A 34 -6.13 34.71 30.74
N MET A 35 -5.35 35.66 30.19
CA MET A 35 -3.88 35.73 30.09
C MET A 35 -3.22 34.66 29.19
N GLY A 36 -2.57 35.00 28.08
CA GLY A 36 -1.62 36.10 27.93
C GLY A 36 -0.21 35.53 28.04
N GLU A 37 0.19 34.70 27.08
CA GLU A 37 1.58 34.36 26.83
C GLU A 37 1.83 34.51 25.32
N ASP A 38 2.52 35.60 24.99
CA ASP A 38 3.16 35.85 23.71
C ASP A 38 4.16 34.73 23.41
N ILE A 39 3.70 33.65 22.77
CA ILE A 39 4.62 32.72 22.12
C ILE A 39 5.07 33.40 20.84
N MET A 40 6.24 34.03 20.95
CA MET A 40 7.03 34.56 19.85
C MET A 40 6.98 33.59 18.67
N PHE A 41 6.39 34.08 17.58
CA PHE A 41 6.58 33.58 16.24
C PHE A 41 8.10 33.59 15.98
N HIS A 42 8.76 32.44 16.17
CA HIS A 42 10.06 32.25 15.58
C HIS A 42 9.84 32.11 14.08
N ASP A 43 10.01 33.23 13.41
CA ASP A 43 10.28 33.38 11.99
C ASP A 43 11.61 32.67 11.66
N THR A 44 11.60 31.34 11.72
CA THR A 44 12.72 30.52 11.25
C THR A 44 12.60 30.35 9.74
N ASN A 45 13.07 31.40 9.06
CA ASN A 45 13.82 31.32 7.82
C ASN A 45 13.27 30.33 6.78
N LEU A 46 12.28 30.79 6.03
CA LEU A 46 12.05 30.37 4.64
C LEU A 46 13.21 30.86 3.75
N ARG A 47 14.46 30.51 4.09
CA ARG A 47 15.62 30.75 3.23
C ARG A 47 15.64 29.66 2.17
N SER A 48 15.12 30.02 1.00
CA SER A 48 15.90 29.97 -0.23
C SER A 48 16.76 28.70 -0.42
N MET A 49 16.14 27.54 -0.55
CA MET A 49 16.76 26.38 -1.21
C MET A 49 16.40 26.38 -2.70
N LYS A 50 16.69 27.50 -3.35
CA LYS A 50 16.80 27.63 -4.80
C LYS A 50 18.25 28.00 -5.03
N MET A 51 19.09 27.00 -5.27
CA MET A 51 20.45 27.07 -5.86
C MET A 51 21.29 25.87 -5.41
N HIS A 52 21.01 24.67 -5.90
CA HIS A 52 22.04 23.64 -6.15
C HIS A 52 21.63 22.76 -7.35
N LEU A 53 21.07 23.41 -8.38
CA LEU A 53 20.80 22.82 -9.68
C LEU A 53 21.38 23.73 -10.77
N CYS A 54 22.67 24.12 -10.68
CA CYS A 54 23.34 24.85 -11.78
C CYS A 54 24.87 25.02 -11.69
N ALA A 55 25.62 24.18 -10.96
CA ALA A 55 27.09 24.27 -11.00
C ALA A 55 27.73 22.90 -10.73
N LEU A 56 27.72 22.02 -11.73
CA LEU A 56 28.69 20.93 -11.91
C LEU A 56 28.57 20.41 -13.37
N LEU A 57 28.71 21.34 -14.32
CA LEU A 57 29.04 21.06 -15.71
C LEU A 57 30.19 21.99 -16.10
N ALA A 58 31.40 21.60 -15.73
CA ALA A 58 32.65 21.85 -16.46
C ALA A 58 33.82 21.27 -15.66
N THR A 59 34.75 20.64 -16.38
CA THR A 59 36.07 20.14 -15.95
C THR A 59 36.10 18.85 -15.12
N THR A 60 36.01 17.71 -15.80
CA THR A 60 37.12 16.75 -15.88
C THR A 60 37.00 15.93 -17.17
N ALA A 61 37.59 16.45 -18.24
CA ALA A 61 38.15 15.58 -19.25
C ALA A 61 39.31 14.79 -18.60
N ALA A 62 39.44 13.52 -18.99
CA ALA A 62 40.48 12.56 -18.59
C ALA A 62 40.28 11.83 -17.25
N LEU A 63 39.59 10.69 -17.28
CA LEU A 63 39.92 9.48 -16.51
C LEU A 63 39.31 8.25 -17.18
N THR A 64 39.77 7.98 -18.40
CA THR A 64 39.88 6.62 -18.92
C THR A 64 40.96 5.89 -18.13
N THR A 65 40.69 4.63 -17.80
CA THR A 65 41.54 3.67 -17.06
C THR A 65 41.44 3.78 -15.53
N LEU A 66 40.65 2.89 -14.93
CA LEU A 66 41.12 1.86 -13.98
C LEU A 66 39.91 1.03 -13.53
N LEU A 67 39.65 -0.06 -14.25
CA LEU A 67 39.02 -1.24 -13.68
C LEU A 67 39.90 -1.70 -12.52
N SER A 68 39.38 -1.69 -11.30
CA SER A 68 40.05 -2.30 -10.14
C SER A 68 39.11 -3.27 -9.44
N ALA A 69 39.43 -4.54 -9.66
CA ALA A 69 39.41 -5.64 -8.69
C ALA A 69 38.08 -5.94 -7.96
N CYS A 70 37.21 -6.66 -8.64
CA CYS A 70 36.34 -7.63 -7.98
C CYS A 70 37.14 -8.92 -7.77
N GLY A 71 37.42 -9.28 -6.51
CA GLY A 71 38.20 -10.45 -6.12
C GLY A 71 37.46 -11.75 -6.42
N ALA A 72 37.96 -12.49 -7.42
CA ALA A 72 37.60 -13.86 -7.68
C ALA A 72 38.48 -14.82 -6.84
N PRO A 73 37.92 -15.88 -6.23
CA PRO A 73 38.72 -16.93 -5.59
C PRO A 73 39.46 -17.80 -6.63
N PRO A 74 40.59 -18.42 -6.27
CA PRO A 74 41.43 -19.18 -7.19
C PRO A 74 40.73 -20.45 -7.69
N VAL A 75 40.79 -20.62 -9.00
CA VAL A 75 40.46 -21.85 -9.75
C VAL A 75 41.46 -22.95 -9.39
N GLY A 76 40.95 -24.05 -8.85
CA GLY A 76 41.63 -25.33 -8.83
C GLY A 76 41.20 -26.16 -10.04
N ASP A 77 42.18 -26.78 -10.70
CA ASP A 77 42.02 -27.72 -11.80
C ASP A 77 40.97 -28.80 -11.53
N LEU A 78 39.98 -28.91 -12.42
CA LEU A 78 39.10 -30.08 -12.55
C LEU A 78 39.00 -30.42 -14.04
N ASP A 79 39.97 -31.21 -14.50
CA ASP A 79 39.86 -32.04 -15.69
C ASP A 79 38.87 -33.19 -15.41
N GLY A 80 37.94 -33.38 -16.35
CA GLY A 80 36.97 -34.47 -16.36
C GLY A 80 35.59 -34.03 -15.86
N ALA A 81 34.49 -34.43 -16.48
CA ALA A 81 34.27 -35.25 -17.63
C ALA A 81 32.78 -35.06 -17.96
N GLU A 82 32.46 -35.18 -19.25
CA GLU A 82 31.15 -35.63 -19.77
C GLU A 82 30.00 -34.62 -19.72
N GLY A 83 29.49 -34.31 -20.90
CA GLY A 83 28.36 -33.40 -21.08
C GLY A 83 27.05 -34.06 -20.70
N GLU A 84 26.37 -33.48 -19.72
CA GLU A 84 24.95 -33.67 -19.48
C GLU A 84 24.20 -32.38 -19.80
N THR A 85 23.57 -32.39 -20.98
CA THR A 85 22.27 -31.79 -21.31
C THR A 85 21.78 -30.59 -20.47
N LEU A 86 22.30 -29.40 -20.76
CA LEU A 86 21.75 -28.10 -20.32
C LEU A 86 20.57 -27.63 -21.20
N SER A 87 19.61 -28.51 -21.49
CA SER A 87 18.42 -28.17 -22.30
C SER A 87 17.07 -28.41 -21.61
N GLU A 88 17.03 -28.92 -20.38
CA GLU A 88 15.77 -29.40 -19.78
C GLU A 88 15.29 -28.61 -18.55
N GLN A 89 15.92 -27.48 -18.20
CA GLN A 89 15.58 -26.70 -16.99
C GLN A 89 15.08 -25.27 -17.27
N ALA A 90 14.61 -25.00 -18.49
CA ALA A 90 13.94 -23.74 -18.83
C ALA A 90 12.40 -23.80 -18.74
N ASP A 91 11.82 -24.98 -18.51
CA ASP A 91 10.36 -25.20 -18.64
C ASP A 91 9.59 -25.28 -17.30
N GLU A 92 10.28 -25.29 -16.15
CA GLU A 92 9.61 -25.48 -14.84
C GLU A 92 9.44 -24.19 -14.01
N LEU A 93 9.84 -23.03 -14.57
CA LEU A 93 9.46 -21.71 -14.03
C LEU A 93 8.35 -21.02 -14.86
N ALA A 94 7.70 -21.78 -15.74
CA ALA A 94 6.50 -21.39 -16.47
C ALA A 94 5.31 -22.23 -16.00
N GLY A 95 5.03 -22.22 -14.69
CA GLY A 95 3.70 -22.60 -14.21
C GLY A 95 2.64 -21.88 -15.04
N PRO A 96 1.50 -22.52 -15.38
CA PRO A 96 0.66 -22.11 -16.50
C PRO A 96 0.32 -20.63 -16.44
N ALA A 97 1.02 -19.85 -17.27
CA ALA A 97 0.67 -18.47 -17.59
C ALA A 97 -0.64 -18.39 -18.39
N SER A 98 -1.45 -19.46 -18.39
CA SER A 98 -2.80 -19.51 -18.94
C SER A 98 -3.71 -18.42 -18.38
N GLY A 99 -3.45 -17.95 -17.16
CA GLY A 99 -4.14 -16.81 -16.53
C GLY A 99 -3.91 -15.45 -17.21
N ARG A 100 -2.76 -15.27 -17.88
CA ARG A 100 -2.32 -13.95 -18.38
C ARG A 100 -2.78 -13.67 -19.80
N LEU A 101 -3.06 -14.70 -20.60
CA LEU A 101 -3.42 -14.52 -22.01
C LEU A 101 -4.87 -14.03 -22.17
N THR A 102 -5.79 -14.48 -21.33
CA THR A 102 -7.21 -14.12 -21.44
C THR A 102 -7.43 -12.62 -21.19
N CYS A 103 -6.70 -12.04 -20.23
CA CYS A 103 -6.79 -10.62 -19.90
C CYS A 103 -5.86 -9.72 -20.73
N ALA A 104 -4.96 -10.27 -21.55
CA ALA A 104 -4.03 -9.47 -22.36
C ALA A 104 -4.73 -8.61 -23.44
N VAL A 105 -5.86 -9.08 -23.96
CA VAL A 105 -6.62 -8.42 -25.04
C VAL A 105 -7.89 -7.70 -24.56
N VAL A 106 -8.28 -7.88 -23.29
CA VAL A 106 -9.51 -7.29 -22.74
C VAL A 106 -9.21 -5.96 -22.07
N ARG A 107 -9.84 -4.88 -22.55
CA ARG A 107 -9.81 -3.57 -21.89
C ARG A 107 -11.10 -3.35 -21.10
N CYS A 108 -10.97 -3.30 -19.78
CA CYS A 108 -12.07 -2.97 -18.88
C CYS A 108 -12.28 -1.45 -18.81
N MET A 109 -13.50 -1.04 -18.45
CA MET A 109 -13.83 0.37 -18.19
C MET A 109 -13.08 0.87 -16.95
N ASP A 110 -12.98 2.21 -16.81
CA ASP A 110 -12.41 2.84 -15.62
C ASP A 110 -13.06 2.31 -14.33
N GLY A 111 -12.23 1.99 -13.34
CA GLY A 111 -12.68 1.39 -12.08
C GLY A 111 -12.90 -0.13 -12.12
N PHE A 112 -12.54 -0.82 -13.21
CA PHE A 112 -12.56 -2.28 -13.31
C PHE A 112 -11.18 -2.83 -13.68
N VAL A 113 -10.86 -4.01 -13.17
CA VAL A 113 -9.65 -4.77 -13.51
C VAL A 113 -10.05 -6.09 -14.17
N CYS A 114 -9.24 -6.56 -15.11
CA CYS A 114 -9.46 -7.87 -15.72
C CYS A 114 -8.93 -8.96 -14.78
N GLU A 115 -9.80 -9.89 -14.39
CA GLU A 115 -9.49 -11.06 -13.58
C GLU A 115 -9.97 -12.30 -14.34
N GLU A 116 -9.19 -13.39 -14.31
CA GLU A 116 -9.62 -14.65 -14.91
C GLU A 116 -10.58 -15.41 -13.98
N ARG A 117 -11.80 -15.67 -14.46
CA ARG A 117 -12.81 -16.45 -13.74
C ARG A 117 -13.24 -17.64 -14.57
N LYS A 118 -12.87 -18.85 -14.11
CA LYS A 118 -13.21 -20.12 -14.77
C LYS A 118 -12.74 -20.17 -16.24
N GLY A 119 -11.48 -19.78 -16.50
CA GLY A 119 -10.90 -19.80 -17.85
C GLY A 119 -11.40 -18.70 -18.78
N ARG A 120 -12.08 -17.67 -18.26
CA ARG A 120 -12.57 -16.52 -19.04
C ARG A 120 -12.18 -15.21 -18.38
N ALA A 121 -11.72 -14.26 -19.18
CA ALA A 121 -11.50 -12.90 -18.74
C ALA A 121 -12.82 -12.25 -18.31
N ALA A 122 -12.86 -11.69 -17.11
CA ALA A 122 -14.00 -10.96 -16.57
C ALA A 122 -13.50 -9.63 -15.99
N CYS A 123 -14.18 -8.53 -16.37
CA CYS A 123 -13.95 -7.24 -15.74
C CYS A 123 -14.65 -7.22 -14.38
N VAL A 124 -13.87 -7.21 -13.31
CA VAL A 124 -14.37 -7.10 -11.93
C VAL A 124 -14.08 -5.70 -11.41
N PRO A 125 -14.89 -5.16 -10.48
CA PRO A 125 -14.60 -3.88 -9.85
C PRO A 125 -13.18 -3.88 -9.31
N ALA A 126 -12.41 -2.84 -9.63
CA ALA A 126 -11.05 -2.69 -9.13
C ALA A 126 -11.10 -2.74 -7.60
N PRO A 127 -10.17 -3.46 -6.95
CA PRO A 127 -10.09 -3.45 -5.50
C PRO A 127 -9.99 -1.99 -5.04
N LYS A 128 -10.87 -1.59 -4.12
CA LYS A 128 -10.83 -0.24 -3.55
C LYS A 128 -9.45 -0.07 -2.94
N ARG A 129 -8.69 0.92 -3.44
CA ARG A 129 -7.40 1.25 -2.87
C ARG A 129 -7.66 1.79 -1.46
N PRO A 130 -7.07 1.18 -0.41
CA PRO A 130 -7.23 1.69 0.95
C PRO A 130 -6.75 3.13 1.13
N CYS A 131 -5.83 3.60 0.28
CA CYS A 131 -5.29 4.96 0.33
C CYS A 131 -5.01 5.51 -1.08
N VAL A 132 -4.99 6.84 -1.20
CA VAL A 132 -4.53 7.57 -2.40
C VAL A 132 -3.31 8.44 -2.07
N THR A 133 -3.26 8.97 -0.85
CA THR A 133 -2.22 9.84 -0.33
C THR A 133 -1.75 9.35 1.04
N ASP A 134 -0.58 9.81 1.49
CA ASP A 134 -0.07 9.47 2.84
C ASP A 134 -1.03 9.89 3.96
N ALA A 135 -1.84 10.93 3.72
CA ALA A 135 -2.84 11.41 4.67
C ALA A 135 -4.02 10.43 4.86
N ASP A 136 -4.22 9.48 3.94
CA ASP A 136 -5.25 8.45 4.06
C ASP A 136 -4.80 7.27 4.93
N CYS A 137 -3.56 7.28 5.41
CA CYS A 137 -2.98 6.24 6.24
C CYS A 137 -2.74 6.72 7.67
N SER A 138 -3.00 5.83 8.63
CA SER A 138 -2.77 6.03 10.06
C SER A 138 -2.03 4.83 10.64
N LEU A 139 -1.24 5.07 11.68
CA LEU A 139 -0.62 4.02 12.46
C LEU A 139 -1.52 3.66 13.64
N VAL A 140 -1.61 2.37 13.93
CA VAL A 140 -2.39 1.83 15.04
C VAL A 140 -1.56 0.82 15.79
N ASP A 141 -1.42 1.05 17.10
CA ASP A 141 -0.75 0.12 18.00
C ASP A 141 -1.56 -1.18 18.09
N ASN A 142 -0.87 -2.31 18.00
CA ASN A 142 -1.46 -3.64 18.12
C ASN A 142 -0.77 -4.39 19.26
N TYR A 143 -1.52 -4.55 20.35
CA TYR A 143 -1.12 -5.25 21.57
C TYR A 143 -1.62 -6.71 21.60
N CYS A 144 -2.19 -7.21 20.50
CA CYS A 144 -2.73 -8.56 20.42
C CYS A 144 -1.61 -9.55 20.10
N GLY A 145 -1.14 -10.29 21.10
CA GLY A 145 -0.11 -11.32 20.94
C GLY A 145 1.31 -10.78 20.73
N GLY A 146 1.53 -9.47 20.91
CA GLY A 146 2.84 -8.84 20.74
C GLY A 146 2.75 -7.32 20.71
N CYS A 147 3.90 -6.66 20.58
CA CYS A 147 4.04 -5.20 20.47
C CYS A 147 4.24 -4.81 19.02
N ASN A 148 3.17 -4.78 18.23
CA ASN A 148 3.24 -4.55 16.79
C ASN A 148 2.69 -3.18 16.41
N CYS A 149 3.23 -2.57 15.37
CA CYS A 149 2.64 -1.39 14.74
C CYS A 149 2.01 -1.78 13.40
N ASN A 150 0.78 -1.35 13.16
CA ASN A 150 0.07 -1.60 11.91
C ASN A 150 -0.19 -0.27 11.19
N ALA A 151 0.16 -0.20 9.89
CA ALA A 151 -0.32 0.87 9.01
C ALA A 151 -1.68 0.49 8.43
N VAL A 152 -2.69 1.32 8.66
CA VAL A 152 -4.09 1.07 8.27
C VAL A 152 -4.72 2.31 7.64
N PRO A 153 -5.82 2.18 6.88
CA PRO A 153 -6.57 3.34 6.41
C PRO A 153 -7.09 4.18 7.57
N THR A 154 -7.16 5.50 7.38
CA THR A 154 -7.75 6.40 8.37
C THR A 154 -9.17 5.98 8.75
N GLY A 155 -9.51 6.15 10.04
CA GLY A 155 -10.80 5.74 10.59
C GLY A 155 -10.91 4.26 10.95
N THR A 156 -9.86 3.47 10.71
CA THR A 156 -9.78 2.09 11.20
C THR A 156 -9.44 2.11 12.69
N SER A 157 -10.26 1.45 13.52
CA SER A 157 -10.00 1.30 14.95
C SER A 157 -8.96 0.21 15.23
N ALA A 158 -8.30 0.29 16.38
CA ALA A 158 -7.43 -0.78 16.88
C ALA A 158 -8.13 -2.15 16.91
N PRO A 159 -7.41 -3.23 16.54
CA PRO A 159 -7.98 -4.57 16.62
C PRO A 159 -8.34 -4.89 18.07
N LYS A 160 -9.51 -5.50 18.27
CA LYS A 160 -9.86 -6.05 19.58
C LYS A 160 -9.14 -7.38 19.74
N CYS A 161 -8.39 -7.53 20.83
CA CYS A 161 -7.71 -8.78 21.09
C CYS A 161 -8.70 -9.88 21.49
N PRO A 162 -8.57 -11.10 20.95
CA PRO A 162 -9.41 -12.23 21.37
C PRO A 162 -9.08 -12.73 22.78
N GLY A 163 -7.95 -12.30 23.35
CA GLY A 163 -7.53 -12.57 24.72
C GLY A 163 -6.88 -11.33 25.35
N ASP A 164 -6.03 -11.55 26.34
CA ASP A 164 -5.37 -10.46 27.06
C ASP A 164 -4.40 -9.67 26.16
N GLU A 165 -4.36 -8.35 26.37
CA GLU A 165 -3.39 -7.45 25.75
C GLU A 165 -2.02 -7.63 26.41
N VAL A 166 -0.95 -7.58 25.61
CA VAL A 166 0.41 -7.58 26.17
C VAL A 166 0.82 -6.16 26.56
N ALA A 167 1.48 -6.02 27.72
CA ALA A 167 2.03 -4.74 28.16
C ALA A 167 3.38 -4.48 27.48
N CYS A 168 3.42 -3.51 26.57
CA CYS A 168 4.65 -3.08 25.91
C CYS A 168 5.38 -2.02 26.75
N LEU A 169 6.72 -2.05 26.73
CA LEU A 169 7.54 -1.04 27.41
C LEU A 169 7.38 0.35 26.78
N VAL A 170 7.16 0.41 25.46
CA VAL A 170 6.94 1.62 24.66
C VAL A 170 5.81 1.35 23.66
N ALA A 171 5.04 2.38 23.29
CA ALA A 171 4.02 2.28 22.25
C ALA A 171 4.66 1.80 20.93
N PRO A 172 4.19 0.71 20.32
CA PRO A 172 4.81 0.11 19.13
C PRO A 172 4.96 1.05 17.94
N CYS A 173 4.03 1.99 17.76
CA CYS A 173 4.06 2.94 16.66
C CYS A 173 4.82 4.23 16.96
N SER A 174 5.43 4.37 18.14
CA SER A 174 6.14 5.58 18.54
C SER A 174 7.32 5.86 17.61
N GLY A 175 7.35 7.05 17.00
CA GLY A 175 8.42 7.49 16.10
C GLY A 175 8.34 6.94 14.67
N LEU A 176 7.32 6.13 14.36
CA LEU A 176 7.09 5.61 13.01
C LEU A 176 6.18 6.56 12.21
N THR A 177 6.11 6.35 10.89
CA THR A 177 5.22 7.11 10.00
C THR A 177 4.54 6.17 9.01
N ALA A 178 3.24 6.38 8.76
CA ALA A 178 2.52 5.67 7.70
C ALA A 178 2.67 6.39 6.36
N SER A 179 2.71 5.65 5.26
CA SER A 179 2.71 6.18 3.88
C SER A 179 1.82 5.32 2.98
N CYS A 180 1.25 5.94 1.95
CA CYS A 180 0.50 5.25 0.92
C CYS A 180 1.41 4.85 -0.24
N GLN A 181 1.72 3.57 -0.35
CA GLN A 181 2.54 3.01 -1.43
C GLN A 181 1.73 2.02 -2.26
N ALA A 182 1.67 2.27 -3.57
CA ALA A 182 0.90 1.46 -4.51
C ALA A 182 -0.59 1.26 -4.11
N GLY A 183 -1.16 2.22 -3.39
CA GLY A 183 -2.54 2.14 -2.88
C GLY A 183 -2.69 1.29 -1.62
N ALA A 184 -1.60 0.90 -0.94
CA ALA A 184 -1.58 0.23 0.36
C ALA A 184 -0.91 1.12 1.41
N CYS A 185 -1.43 1.10 2.64
CA CYS A 185 -0.78 1.76 3.78
C CYS A 185 0.38 0.91 4.28
N VAL A 186 1.57 1.49 4.33
CA VAL A 186 2.80 0.84 4.79
C VAL A 186 3.52 1.73 5.82
N ILE A 187 4.40 1.13 6.61
CA ILE A 187 5.27 1.85 7.55
C ILE A 187 6.51 2.32 6.78
N ALA A 188 6.75 3.63 6.75
CA ALA A 188 7.73 4.25 5.85
C ALA A 188 9.09 4.56 6.49
N ASN A 189 9.22 4.46 7.81
CA ASN A 189 10.46 4.76 8.54
C ASN A 189 10.74 3.69 9.59
N GLU A 190 11.58 2.72 9.25
CA GLU A 190 12.38 1.97 10.23
C GLU A 190 13.76 2.62 10.23
N ARG A 191 14.05 3.49 11.21
CA ARG A 191 15.38 4.09 11.37
C ARG A 191 16.28 3.22 12.21
#